data_AF-A0A224YTA1-F1
#
_entry.id   AF-A0A224YTA1-F1
#
_cell.length_a   1.000
_cell.length_b   1.000
_cell.length_c   1.000
_cell.angle_alpha   90.00
_cell.angle_beta   90.00
_cell.angle_gamma   90.00
#
_symmetry.space_group_name_H-M   'P 1'
#
loop_
_entity.id
_entity.type
_entity.pdbx_description
1 polymer ?
#
loop_
_entity_poly.entity_id
_entity_poly.type
_entity_poly.pdbx_seq_one_letter_code
_entity_poly.pdbx_strand_id
1 'polypeptide(L)'
;MISYLSQINQAMGMRNAAETLRRWRSFIGPQGQGHNMGFLYWQLNDVWQAPSWASIEYGGRWKMVHYFAKKFFSPIIVVPYIFYSNGNLRVFVVNDKLEPVDGAVLSITQYMWSSFTPVASTTINVTLAAAASTDVYSNRMQYVWKQDVCDPAICFLWFTLTDSHSRSALAPDNFLLLGEPKNLALPPASIYVTKVSGPTSSTSMPGFKVFDVQLQADNIALFVWLNAHRISGHFSDNGFLLKDPRTTVQFYTRQNVTAAELEETLTVNSLEDFSSV
;
A
#
# COMPACT_ATOMS: atom_id res chain seq x y z
N MET A 1 -2.06 -14.05 -15.45
CA MET A 1 -2.17 -14.74 -14.15
C MET A 1 -0.82 -14.91 -13.44
N ILE A 2 0.06 -15.84 -13.82
CA ILE A 2 1.29 -16.14 -13.03
C ILE A 2 2.20 -14.92 -12.81
N SER A 3 2.42 -14.10 -13.84
CA SER A 3 3.23 -12.86 -13.70
C SER A 3 2.65 -11.92 -12.64
N TYR A 4 1.33 -11.69 -12.64
CA TYR A 4 0.64 -10.86 -11.65
C TYR A 4 0.80 -11.39 -10.23
N LEU A 5 0.51 -12.67 -10.00
CA LEU A 5 0.64 -13.30 -8.68
C LEU A 5 2.09 -13.30 -8.18
N SER A 6 3.07 -13.51 -9.07
CA SER A 6 4.49 -13.43 -8.71
C SER A 6 4.92 -12.03 -8.27
N GLN A 7 4.34 -10.98 -8.86
CA GLN A 7 4.61 -9.60 -8.49
C GLN A 7 3.96 -9.21 -7.15
N ILE A 8 2.76 -9.73 -6.84
CA ILE A 8 2.18 -9.64 -5.48
C ILE A 8 3.12 -10.29 -4.47
N ASN A 9 3.55 -11.52 -4.81
CA ASN A 9 4.70 -12.24 -4.27
C ASN A 9 5.81 -11.32 -3.74
N GLN A 10 6.49 -10.75 -4.73
CA GLN A 10 7.64 -9.88 -4.58
C GLN A 10 7.30 -8.59 -3.79
N ALA A 11 6.18 -7.94 -4.09
CA ALA A 11 5.79 -6.68 -3.47
C ALA A 11 5.52 -6.82 -1.98
N MET A 12 4.77 -7.85 -1.57
CA MET A 12 4.47 -8.12 -0.16
C MET A 12 5.71 -8.57 0.61
N GLY A 13 6.54 -9.45 0.03
CA GLY A 13 7.80 -9.87 0.63
C GLY A 13 8.75 -8.68 0.85
N MET A 14 8.91 -7.83 -0.16
CA MET A 14 9.77 -6.65 -0.07
C MET A 14 9.26 -5.63 0.94
N ARG A 15 7.94 -5.38 0.95
CA ARG A 15 7.29 -4.51 1.94
C ARG A 15 7.55 -5.00 3.35
N ASN A 16 7.33 -6.28 3.63
CA ASN A 16 7.56 -6.85 4.96
C ASN A 16 9.03 -6.73 5.41
N ALA A 17 9.98 -6.97 4.50
CA ALA A 17 11.40 -6.80 4.77
C ALA A 17 11.75 -5.33 5.08
N ALA A 18 11.30 -4.40 4.23
CA ALA A 18 11.54 -2.97 4.38
C ALA A 18 10.95 -2.43 5.69
N GLU A 19 9.67 -2.71 5.94
CA GLU A 19 8.96 -2.27 7.14
C GLU A 19 9.62 -2.83 8.41
N THR A 20 10.03 -4.11 8.41
CA THR A 20 10.71 -4.74 9.55
C THR A 20 12.06 -4.09 9.84
N LEU A 21 12.88 -3.89 8.81
CA LEU A 21 14.20 -3.27 8.96
C LEU A 21 14.09 -1.80 9.37
N ARG A 22 13.10 -1.06 8.87
CA ARG A 22 12.86 0.33 9.28
C ARG A 22 12.36 0.44 10.72
N ARG A 23 11.43 -0.41 11.17
CA ARG A 23 10.98 -0.35 12.58
C ARG A 23 12.07 -0.73 13.58
N TRP A 24 13.08 -1.50 13.17
CA TRP A 24 14.22 -1.89 14.01
C TRP A 24 15.31 -0.82 14.13
N ARG A 25 15.14 0.36 13.51
CA ARG A 25 16.14 1.44 13.59
C ARG A 25 16.43 1.94 15.01
N SER A 26 15.43 1.92 15.90
CA SER A 26 15.53 2.40 17.29
C SER A 26 15.43 1.27 18.31
N PHE A 27 15.54 0.02 17.87
CA PHE A 27 15.44 -1.16 18.71
C PHE A 27 16.82 -1.78 18.91
N ILE A 28 17.12 -2.22 20.14
CA ILE A 28 18.23 -3.12 20.45
C ILE A 28 17.65 -4.36 21.13
N GLY A 29 17.88 -5.51 20.53
CA GLY A 29 17.46 -6.81 21.05
C GLY A 29 18.36 -7.32 22.18
N PRO A 30 17.94 -8.38 22.87
CA PRO A 30 18.65 -8.92 24.03
C PRO A 30 20.04 -9.48 23.71
N GLN A 31 20.35 -9.75 22.43
CA GLN A 31 21.67 -10.21 21.98
C GLN A 31 22.49 -9.06 21.37
N GLY A 32 22.06 -7.81 21.54
CA GLY A 32 22.72 -6.61 20.99
C GLY A 32 22.43 -6.34 19.51
N GLN A 33 21.54 -7.10 18.88
CA GLN A 33 21.13 -6.92 17.48
C GLN A 33 20.07 -5.82 17.33
N GLY A 34 20.18 -4.98 16.31
CA GLY A 34 19.23 -3.89 16.09
C GLY A 34 19.91 -2.67 15.49
N HIS A 35 19.39 -1.48 15.78
CA HIS A 35 19.91 -0.21 15.26
C HIS A 35 20.09 -0.26 13.72
N ASN A 36 19.09 -0.77 13.01
CA ASN A 36 19.18 -0.89 11.57
C ASN A 36 19.11 0.49 10.90
N MET A 37 20.16 0.88 10.18
CA MET A 37 20.31 2.22 9.58
C MET A 37 20.19 2.23 8.06
N GLY A 38 19.79 1.13 7.43
CA GLY A 38 19.68 1.07 5.98
C GLY A 38 18.85 -0.09 5.46
N PHE A 39 18.29 0.10 4.27
CA PHE A 39 17.69 -0.96 3.47
C PHE A 39 17.85 -0.63 1.99
N LEU A 40 18.63 -1.44 1.29
CA LEU A 40 18.81 -1.38 -0.16
C LEU A 40 18.30 -2.70 -0.73
N TYR A 41 17.19 -2.66 -1.47
CA TYR A 41 16.65 -3.87 -2.05
C TYR A 41 17.39 -4.24 -3.35
N TRP A 42 17.62 -5.54 -3.53
CA TRP A 42 18.09 -6.09 -4.80
C TRP A 42 16.89 -6.45 -5.67
N GLN A 43 16.71 -5.93 -6.89
CA GLN A 43 17.49 -4.88 -7.59
C GLN A 43 16.57 -3.79 -8.14
N LEU A 44 17.13 -2.65 -8.58
CA LEU A 44 16.32 -1.55 -9.08
C LEU A 44 15.70 -1.89 -10.45
N ASN A 45 16.54 -2.13 -11.47
CA ASN A 45 16.13 -2.23 -12.88
C ASN A 45 16.60 -3.51 -13.58
N ASP A 46 15.94 -3.83 -14.68
CA ASP A 46 16.29 -4.91 -15.60
C ASP A 46 17.18 -4.43 -16.75
N VAL A 47 18.08 -5.31 -17.22
CA VAL A 47 18.95 -5.06 -18.40
C VAL A 47 18.33 -5.55 -19.71
N TRP A 48 17.39 -6.50 -19.61
CA TRP A 48 16.65 -7.14 -20.71
C TRP A 48 15.38 -7.81 -20.17
N GLN A 49 14.52 -8.34 -21.03
CA GLN A 49 13.27 -8.99 -20.64
C GLN A 49 13.53 -10.40 -20.08
N ALA A 50 13.54 -10.54 -18.75
CA ALA A 50 13.65 -11.82 -18.07
C ALA A 50 12.99 -11.76 -16.67
N PRO A 51 12.63 -12.91 -16.06
CA PRO A 51 12.32 -12.96 -14.64
C PRO A 51 13.55 -12.52 -13.82
N SER A 52 13.34 -11.58 -12.90
CA SER A 52 14.40 -10.99 -12.09
C SER A 52 13.84 -10.40 -10.79
N TRP A 53 14.75 -9.95 -9.91
CA TRP A 53 14.41 -9.21 -8.71
C TRP A 53 14.15 -7.72 -8.94
N ALA A 54 14.16 -7.25 -10.20
CA ALA A 54 14.01 -5.84 -10.49
C ALA A 54 12.62 -5.33 -10.13
N SER A 55 12.54 -4.07 -9.71
CA SER A 55 11.28 -3.33 -9.55
C SER A 55 10.86 -2.57 -10.81
N ILE A 56 11.82 -2.24 -11.69
CA ILE A 56 11.63 -1.56 -12.97
C ILE A 56 12.01 -2.53 -14.08
N GLU A 57 11.06 -2.87 -14.95
CA GLU A 57 11.25 -3.72 -16.12
C GLU A 57 12.16 -3.06 -17.16
N TYR A 58 12.69 -3.87 -18.08
CA TYR A 58 13.34 -3.35 -19.27
C TYR A 58 12.36 -2.47 -20.06
N GLY A 59 12.77 -1.25 -20.42
CA GLY A 59 11.89 -0.23 -20.99
C GLY A 59 11.25 0.72 -19.96
N GLY A 60 11.54 0.56 -18.67
CA GLY A 60 11.19 1.54 -17.64
C GLY A 60 9.82 1.36 -16.99
N ARG A 61 9.08 0.29 -17.33
CA ARG A 61 7.77 -0.01 -16.75
C ARG A 61 7.92 -0.44 -15.29
N TRP A 62 7.07 0.08 -14.42
CA TRP A 62 7.08 -0.25 -12.99
C TRP A 62 6.36 -1.56 -12.72
N LYS A 63 7.02 -2.46 -11.99
CA LYS A 63 6.38 -3.63 -11.35
C LYS A 63 5.66 -3.19 -10.07
N MET A 64 4.77 -4.04 -9.56
CA MET A 64 4.02 -3.79 -8.33
C MET A 64 4.91 -3.38 -7.15
N VAL A 65 6.07 -4.04 -6.99
CA VAL A 65 7.02 -3.73 -5.91
C VAL A 65 7.53 -2.28 -5.95
N HIS A 66 7.61 -1.64 -7.12
CA HIS A 66 8.06 -0.24 -7.19
C HIS A 66 7.01 0.74 -6.64
N TYR A 67 5.72 0.44 -6.84
CA TYR A 67 4.63 1.20 -6.22
C TYR A 67 4.62 1.02 -4.70
N PHE A 68 4.87 -0.20 -4.22
CA PHE A 68 5.03 -0.47 -2.80
C PHE A 68 6.27 0.23 -2.23
N ALA A 69 7.36 0.31 -2.99
CA ALA A 69 8.59 1.00 -2.57
C ALA A 69 8.37 2.48 -2.29
N LYS A 70 7.55 3.17 -3.10
CA LYS A 70 7.14 4.55 -2.79
C LYS A 70 6.48 4.67 -1.42
N LYS A 71 5.65 3.69 -1.04
CA LYS A 71 4.97 3.67 0.26
C LYS A 71 5.92 3.33 1.39
N PHE A 72 6.61 2.18 1.32
CA PHE A 72 7.47 1.73 2.41
C PHE A 72 8.78 2.50 2.54
N PHE A 73 9.13 3.39 1.61
CA PHE A 73 10.21 4.39 1.76
C PHE A 73 9.70 5.81 2.00
N SER A 74 8.41 6.00 2.26
CA SER A 74 7.91 7.32 2.66
C SER A 74 8.58 7.80 3.96
N PRO A 75 8.82 9.13 4.12
CA PRO A 75 9.55 9.66 5.28
C PRO A 75 8.90 9.28 6.62
N ILE A 76 7.58 9.14 6.65
CA ILE A 76 6.85 8.61 7.78
C ILE A 76 6.05 7.40 7.30
N ILE A 77 6.08 6.29 8.04
CA ILE A 77 5.30 5.08 7.76
C ILE A 77 4.69 4.50 9.03
N VAL A 78 3.51 3.88 8.89
CA VAL A 78 2.88 3.05 9.92
C VAL A 78 3.20 1.59 9.63
N VAL A 79 3.72 0.86 10.61
CA VAL A 79 4.12 -0.55 10.48
C VAL A 79 3.34 -1.40 11.49
N PRO A 80 2.18 -1.95 11.08
CA PRO A 80 1.45 -2.91 11.89
C PRO A 80 2.11 -4.29 11.84
N TYR A 81 2.15 -5.00 12.95
CA TYR A 81 2.73 -6.34 13.03
C TYR A 81 2.10 -7.16 14.16
N ILE A 82 1.75 -8.42 13.87
CA ILE A 82 1.29 -9.37 14.90
C ILE A 82 2.49 -10.15 15.40
N PHE A 83 2.76 -10.05 16.70
CA PHE A 83 3.81 -10.85 17.34
C PHE A 83 3.33 -12.28 17.58
N TYR A 84 3.94 -13.25 16.88
CA TYR A 84 3.59 -14.67 17.02
C TYR A 84 3.72 -15.20 18.45
N SER A 85 4.61 -14.63 19.26
CA SER A 85 4.85 -15.09 20.63
C SER A 85 3.66 -14.89 21.57
N ASN A 86 2.83 -13.87 21.36
CA ASN A 86 1.71 -13.53 22.25
C ASN A 86 0.40 -13.19 21.52
N GLY A 87 0.40 -13.16 20.19
CA GLY A 87 -0.77 -12.81 19.38
C GLY A 87 -1.18 -11.33 19.49
N ASN A 88 -0.27 -10.46 19.96
CA ASN A 88 -0.56 -9.03 20.06
C ASN A 88 -0.35 -8.34 18.72
N LEU A 89 -1.30 -7.47 18.36
CA LEU A 89 -1.02 -6.41 17.40
C LEU A 89 -0.13 -5.38 18.07
N ARG A 90 1.00 -5.09 17.43
CA ARG A 90 1.79 -3.88 17.71
C ARG A 90 1.83 -3.00 16.48
N VAL A 91 1.80 -1.70 16.69
CA VAL A 91 1.91 -0.71 15.63
C VAL A 91 3.09 0.19 15.94
N PHE A 92 4.07 0.16 15.04
CA PHE A 92 5.20 1.08 15.08
C PHE A 92 4.92 2.23 14.12
N VAL A 93 5.39 3.42 14.46
CA VAL A 93 5.48 4.54 13.51
C VAL A 93 6.93 4.91 13.37
N VAL A 94 7.42 4.89 12.13
CA VAL A 94 8.77 5.30 11.78
C VAL A 94 8.71 6.73 11.27
N ASN A 95 9.52 7.62 11.83
CA ASN A 95 9.70 8.99 11.39
C ASN A 95 11.17 9.20 11.01
N ASP A 96 11.45 9.30 9.71
CA ASP A 96 12.79 9.58 9.19
C ASP A 96 13.08 11.08 9.08
N LYS A 97 12.09 11.95 9.36
CA LYS A 97 12.34 13.39 9.41
C LYS A 97 13.23 13.72 10.61
N LEU A 98 13.99 14.81 10.49
CA LEU A 98 14.84 15.32 11.56
C LEU A 98 14.08 16.07 12.65
N GLU A 99 12.79 16.32 12.42
CA GLU A 99 11.90 16.99 13.37
C GLU A 99 10.91 16.00 13.97
N PRO A 100 10.57 16.16 15.27
CA PRO A 100 9.48 15.41 15.87
C PRO A 100 8.12 15.84 15.30
N VAL A 101 7.09 15.03 15.53
CA VAL A 101 5.70 15.36 15.22
C VAL A 101 4.88 15.26 16.50
N ASP A 102 4.49 16.42 17.02
CA ASP A 102 3.62 16.57 18.18
C ASP A 102 2.17 16.74 17.68
N GLY A 103 1.35 15.70 17.80
CA GLY A 103 -0.03 15.72 17.32
C GLY A 103 -0.29 14.87 16.08
N ALA A 104 0.27 13.67 16.02
CA ALA A 104 -0.17 12.67 15.07
C ALA A 104 -1.35 11.86 15.66
N VAL A 105 -2.28 11.46 14.80
CA VAL A 105 -3.43 10.63 15.16
C VAL A 105 -3.36 9.36 14.33
N LEU A 106 -3.12 8.23 15.01
CA LEU A 106 -3.18 6.90 14.42
C LEU A 106 -4.64 6.43 14.43
N SER A 107 -5.19 6.03 13.28
CA SER A 107 -6.45 5.29 13.21
C SER A 107 -6.18 3.83 12.91
N ILE A 108 -6.81 2.93 13.67
CA ILE A 108 -6.88 1.50 13.42
C ILE A 108 -8.34 1.17 13.12
N THR A 109 -8.63 0.85 11.88
CA THR A 109 -10.00 0.65 11.39
C THR A 109 -10.18 -0.77 10.88
N GLN A 110 -11.23 -1.44 11.34
CA GLN A 110 -11.60 -2.78 10.94
C GLN A 110 -12.61 -2.71 9.80
N TYR A 111 -12.32 -3.43 8.71
CA TYR A 111 -13.21 -3.57 7.56
C TYR A 111 -13.52 -5.05 7.30
N MET A 112 -14.70 -5.28 6.73
CA MET A 112 -15.09 -6.55 6.13
C MET A 112 -14.94 -6.43 4.61
N TRP A 113 -14.46 -7.47 3.94
CA TRP A 113 -14.23 -7.41 2.48
C TRP A 113 -15.50 -7.08 1.68
N SER A 114 -16.68 -7.44 2.19
CA SER A 114 -17.98 -7.19 1.55
C SER A 114 -18.60 -5.83 1.84
N SER A 115 -17.90 -4.91 2.54
CA SER A 115 -18.48 -3.63 2.94
C SER A 115 -17.44 -2.50 2.99
N PHE A 116 -17.74 -1.43 2.26
CA PHE A 116 -17.00 -0.15 2.37
C PHE A 116 -17.24 0.58 3.71
N THR A 117 -18.21 0.16 4.51
CA THR A 117 -18.45 0.73 5.84
C THR A 117 -17.61 -0.01 6.89
N PRO A 118 -16.86 0.71 7.74
CA PRO A 118 -16.04 0.09 8.78
C PRO A 118 -16.90 -0.56 9.87
N VAL A 119 -16.42 -1.68 10.40
CA VAL A 119 -17.06 -2.43 11.51
C VAL A 119 -16.77 -1.77 12.87
N ALA A 120 -15.54 -1.30 13.02
CA ALA A 120 -15.05 -0.60 14.21
C ALA A 120 -13.85 0.29 13.83
N SER A 121 -13.62 1.34 14.62
CA SER A 121 -12.45 2.19 14.46
C SER A 121 -11.98 2.69 15.82
N THR A 122 -10.67 2.68 16.03
CA THR A 122 -10.02 3.22 17.23
C THR A 122 -8.99 4.24 16.81
N THR A 123 -8.96 5.39 17.50
CA THR A 123 -7.99 6.44 17.25
C THR A 123 -7.10 6.66 18.47
N ILE A 124 -5.80 6.81 18.26
CA ILE A 124 -4.81 7.05 19.30
C ILE A 124 -4.01 8.30 18.95
N ASN A 125 -3.89 9.23 19.89
CA ASN A 125 -2.97 10.35 19.75
C ASN A 125 -1.55 9.88 20.05
N VAL A 126 -0.61 10.18 19.17
CA VAL A 126 0.77 9.73 19.24
C VAL A 126 1.73 10.89 19.00
N THR A 127 2.87 10.86 19.69
CA THR A 127 4.00 11.75 19.45
C THR A 127 5.11 10.96 18.79
N LEU A 128 5.67 11.50 17.71
CA LEU A 128 6.71 10.84 16.94
C LEU A 128 8.04 11.54 17.21
N ALA A 129 9.01 10.79 17.72
CA ALA A 129 10.37 11.31 17.85
C ALA A 129 11.00 11.53 16.47
N ALA A 130 11.93 12.49 16.39
CA ALA A 130 12.75 12.70 15.21
C ALA A 130 13.66 11.50 14.94
N ALA A 131 13.85 11.15 13.66
CA ALA A 131 14.78 10.12 13.20
C ALA A 131 14.69 8.80 14.01
N ALA A 132 13.48 8.33 14.29
CA ALA A 132 13.24 7.21 15.19
C ALA A 132 12.07 6.33 14.75
N SER A 133 12.01 5.13 15.34
CA SER A 133 10.86 4.23 15.31
C SER A 133 10.27 4.15 16.71
N THR A 134 8.98 4.46 16.84
CA THR A 134 8.25 4.44 18.12
C THR A 134 7.21 3.33 18.10
N ASP A 135 7.17 2.49 19.13
CA ASP A 135 6.05 1.59 19.38
C ASP A 135 4.89 2.39 19.98
N VAL A 136 3.85 2.64 19.19
CA VAL A 136 2.76 3.57 19.57
C VAL A 136 1.50 2.86 20.02
N TYR A 137 1.37 1.56 19.77
CA TYR A 137 0.20 0.79 20.17
C TYR A 137 0.56 -0.68 20.35
N SER A 138 0.03 -1.31 21.41
CA SER A 138 0.17 -2.74 21.66
C SER A 138 -1.08 -3.25 22.37
N ASN A 139 -1.76 -4.22 21.76
CA ASN A 139 -2.90 -4.88 22.40
C ASN A 139 -3.08 -6.32 21.87
N ARG A 140 -3.74 -7.19 22.65
CA ARG A 140 -4.12 -8.53 22.19
C ARG A 140 -5.13 -8.41 21.06
N MET A 141 -5.00 -9.20 20.00
CA MET A 141 -5.90 -9.15 18.85
C MET A 141 -7.38 -9.24 19.24
N GLN A 142 -7.73 -10.04 20.26
CA GLN A 142 -9.11 -10.16 20.77
C GLN A 142 -9.76 -8.85 21.25
N TYR A 143 -8.96 -7.84 21.60
CA TYR A 143 -9.44 -6.52 22.02
C TYR A 143 -9.29 -5.44 20.95
N VAL A 144 -8.59 -5.74 19.85
CA VAL A 144 -8.36 -4.79 18.75
C VAL A 144 -9.58 -4.71 17.84
N TRP A 145 -10.33 -5.80 17.71
CA TRP A 145 -11.38 -5.96 16.71
C TRP A 145 -12.59 -6.71 17.26
N LYS A 146 -13.75 -6.51 16.64
CA LYS A 146 -15.00 -7.19 17.00
C LYS A 146 -15.00 -8.63 16.48
N GLN A 147 -14.70 -9.58 17.36
CA GLN A 147 -14.61 -11.02 17.02
C GLN A 147 -15.97 -11.67 16.73
N ASP A 148 -17.05 -11.10 17.24
CA ASP A 148 -18.43 -11.54 17.01
C ASP A 148 -18.90 -11.26 15.57
N VAL A 149 -18.25 -10.32 14.88
CA VAL A 149 -18.61 -9.91 13.51
C VAL A 149 -17.54 -10.31 12.48
N CYS A 150 -16.32 -10.61 12.91
CA CYS A 150 -15.19 -10.85 12.00
C CYS A 150 -14.36 -12.09 12.36
N ASP A 151 -13.95 -12.78 11.30
CA ASP A 151 -12.95 -13.86 11.28
C ASP A 151 -11.77 -13.44 10.37
N PRO A 152 -10.54 -13.97 10.55
CA PRO A 152 -9.38 -13.54 9.77
C PRO A 152 -9.51 -13.72 8.26
N ALA A 153 -10.41 -14.60 7.80
CA ALA A 153 -10.68 -14.79 6.38
C ALA A 153 -11.53 -13.66 5.77
N ILE A 154 -12.44 -13.05 6.54
CA ILE A 154 -13.46 -12.11 6.03
C ILE A 154 -13.16 -10.64 6.32
N CYS A 155 -12.19 -10.36 7.19
CA CYS A 155 -11.87 -9.00 7.63
C CYS A 155 -10.36 -8.70 7.61
N PHE A 156 -10.05 -7.41 7.57
CA PHE A 156 -8.69 -6.90 7.62
C PHE A 156 -8.62 -5.62 8.46
N LEU A 157 -7.40 -5.18 8.78
CA LEU A 157 -7.16 -3.92 9.47
C LEU A 157 -6.55 -2.90 8.52
N TRP A 158 -7.08 -1.67 8.59
CA TRP A 158 -6.60 -0.50 7.87
C TRP A 158 -6.00 0.50 8.84
N PHE A 159 -4.91 1.13 8.45
CA PHE A 159 -4.13 2.05 9.27
C PHE A 159 -3.92 3.36 8.53
N THR A 160 -4.29 4.46 9.17
CA THR A 160 -4.01 5.81 8.69
C THR A 160 -3.30 6.62 9.76
N LEU A 161 -2.46 7.57 9.35
CA LEU A 161 -1.79 8.50 10.24
C LEU A 161 -2.02 9.91 9.74
N THR A 162 -2.71 10.72 10.53
CA THR A 162 -3.07 12.09 10.16
C THR A 162 -2.57 13.09 11.18
N ASP A 163 -2.33 14.31 10.75
CA ASP A 163 -2.05 15.43 11.65
C ASP A 163 -3.33 15.84 12.40
N SER A 164 -3.23 16.09 13.71
CA SER A 164 -4.38 16.37 14.57
C SER A 164 -5.06 17.69 14.23
N HIS A 165 -4.32 18.66 13.69
CA HIS A 165 -4.82 20.01 13.41
C HIS A 165 -5.33 20.12 11.97
N SER A 166 -4.48 19.84 10.99
CA SER A 166 -4.77 19.97 9.57
C SER A 166 -5.59 18.81 9.01
N ARG A 167 -5.66 17.67 9.74
CA ARG A 167 -6.24 16.40 9.26
C ARG A 167 -5.58 15.84 8.00
N SER A 168 -4.45 16.38 7.59
CA SER A 168 -3.69 15.92 6.43
C SER A 168 -3.01 14.58 6.73
N ALA A 169 -2.86 13.73 5.71
CA ALA A 169 -2.14 12.47 5.84
C ALA A 169 -0.64 12.74 6.08
N LEU A 170 -0.10 12.17 7.16
CA LEU A 170 1.31 12.25 7.52
C LEU A 170 2.13 11.12 6.89
N ALA A 171 1.49 9.98 6.63
CA ALA A 171 2.06 8.78 6.05
C ALA A 171 1.10 8.19 5.00
N PRO A 172 1.60 7.38 4.05
CA PRO A 172 0.74 6.53 3.24
C PRO A 172 -0.07 5.59 4.12
N ASP A 173 -1.30 5.33 3.70
CA ASP A 173 -2.14 4.32 4.35
C ASP A 173 -1.50 2.94 4.27
N ASN A 174 -1.77 2.12 5.29
CA ASN A 174 -1.28 0.76 5.36
C ASN A 174 -2.38 -0.23 5.74
N PHE A 175 -2.17 -1.50 5.45
CA PHE A 175 -3.12 -2.57 5.79
C PHE A 175 -2.42 -3.80 6.36
N LEU A 176 -3.16 -4.56 7.17
CA LEU A 176 -2.73 -5.84 7.70
C LEU A 176 -3.78 -6.89 7.36
N LEU A 177 -3.35 -7.90 6.61
CA LEU A 177 -4.12 -9.12 6.37
C LEU A 177 -4.00 -10.01 7.61
N LEU A 178 -5.12 -10.59 8.03
CA LEU A 178 -5.18 -11.42 9.24
C LEU A 178 -5.03 -12.92 8.91
N GLY A 179 -5.11 -13.28 7.63
CA GLY A 179 -4.83 -14.61 7.10
C GLY A 179 -3.97 -14.53 5.84
N GLU A 180 -3.50 -15.70 5.38
CA GLU A 180 -2.81 -15.83 4.11
C GLU A 180 -3.75 -15.46 2.95
N PRO A 181 -3.30 -14.73 1.91
CA PRO A 181 -4.15 -14.30 0.80
C PRO A 181 -5.00 -15.41 0.16
N LYS A 182 -4.46 -16.64 0.06
CA LYS A 182 -5.17 -17.81 -0.51
C LYS A 182 -6.31 -18.35 0.36
N ASN A 183 -6.35 -17.97 1.64
CA ASN A 183 -7.37 -18.40 2.61
C ASN A 183 -8.37 -17.28 2.93
N LEU A 184 -8.26 -16.12 2.26
CA LEU A 184 -9.21 -15.02 2.44
C LEU A 184 -10.49 -15.33 1.67
N ALA A 185 -11.63 -15.03 2.30
CA ALA A 185 -12.95 -15.13 1.69
C ALA A 185 -13.31 -13.79 1.05
N LEU A 186 -12.64 -13.49 -0.06
CA LEU A 186 -12.85 -12.25 -0.83
C LEU A 186 -14.14 -12.37 -1.67
N PRO A 187 -15.12 -11.47 -1.51
CA PRO A 187 -16.26 -11.43 -2.42
C PRO A 187 -15.79 -11.00 -3.81
N PRO A 188 -16.47 -11.41 -4.90
CA PRO A 188 -16.18 -10.89 -6.23
C PRO A 188 -16.27 -9.36 -6.23
N ALA A 189 -15.28 -8.71 -6.86
CA ALA A 189 -15.21 -7.26 -6.95
C ALA A 189 -15.07 -6.82 -8.42
N SER A 190 -16.08 -6.13 -8.93
CA SER A 190 -16.08 -5.56 -10.27
C SER A 190 -15.49 -4.15 -10.21
N ILE A 191 -14.35 -3.94 -10.86
CA ILE A 191 -13.68 -2.63 -10.90
C ILE A 191 -13.71 -2.11 -12.33
N TYR A 192 -14.18 -0.88 -12.51
CA TYR A 192 -14.25 -0.25 -13.82
C TYR A 192 -13.71 1.18 -13.79
N VAL A 193 -13.06 1.56 -14.89
CA VAL A 193 -12.70 2.95 -15.18
C VAL A 193 -13.98 3.68 -15.55
N THR A 194 -14.33 4.71 -14.78
CA THR A 194 -15.54 5.51 -15.03
C THR A 194 -15.26 6.74 -15.88
N LYS A 195 -14.03 7.25 -15.81
CA LYS A 195 -13.63 8.45 -16.53
C LYS A 195 -12.11 8.55 -16.61
N VAL A 196 -11.62 8.94 -17.78
CA VAL A 196 -10.25 9.44 -17.96
C VAL A 196 -10.31 10.92 -18.37
N SER A 197 -9.60 11.78 -17.65
CA SER A 197 -9.52 13.22 -17.96
C SER A 197 -8.08 13.72 -18.05
N GLY A 198 -7.85 14.74 -18.88
CA GLY A 198 -6.52 15.28 -19.21
C GLY A 198 -6.25 15.26 -20.72
N PRO A 199 -4.99 15.38 -21.16
CA PRO A 199 -3.80 15.56 -20.33
C PRO A 199 -3.69 16.98 -19.76
N THR A 200 -3.21 17.10 -18.53
CA THR A 200 -2.61 18.34 -18.01
C THR A 200 -1.09 18.22 -18.02
N SER A 201 -0.38 19.35 -18.00
CA SER A 201 1.08 19.35 -17.88
C SER A 201 1.50 19.22 -16.43
N SER A 202 2.47 18.34 -16.14
CA SER A 202 3.04 18.24 -14.79
C SER A 202 3.99 19.40 -14.50
N THR A 203 3.79 20.10 -13.38
CA THR A 203 4.71 21.13 -12.88
C THR A 203 5.93 20.52 -12.20
N SER A 204 5.78 19.36 -11.54
CA SER A 204 6.86 18.68 -10.81
C SER A 204 7.72 17.79 -11.70
N MET A 205 7.20 17.36 -12.87
CA MET A 205 7.90 16.51 -13.83
C MET A 205 7.80 17.12 -15.24
N PRO A 206 8.67 18.07 -15.61
CA PRO A 206 8.64 18.71 -16.92
C PRO A 206 8.67 17.68 -18.07
N GLY A 207 7.79 17.88 -19.05
CA GLY A 207 7.62 16.99 -20.20
C GLY A 207 6.70 15.80 -19.98
N PHE A 208 6.17 15.59 -18.76
CA PHE A 208 5.10 14.62 -18.53
C PHE A 208 3.72 15.24 -18.72
N LYS A 209 2.85 14.44 -19.33
CA LYS A 209 1.41 14.59 -19.38
C LYS A 209 0.77 13.78 -18.26
N VAL A 210 -0.22 14.36 -17.60
CA VAL A 210 -0.93 13.76 -16.46
C VAL A 210 -2.39 13.57 -16.82
N PHE A 211 -2.86 12.34 -16.63
CA PHE A 211 -4.28 11.98 -16.76
C PHE A 211 -4.82 11.58 -15.40
N ASP A 212 -6.02 12.02 -15.07
CA ASP A 212 -6.76 11.51 -13.91
C ASP A 212 -7.63 10.34 -14.38
N VAL A 213 -7.43 9.17 -13.77
CA VAL A 213 -8.16 7.93 -14.04
C VAL A 213 -9.05 7.64 -12.84
N GLN A 214 -10.35 7.80 -13.02
CA GLN A 214 -11.35 7.53 -11.99
C GLN A 214 -11.79 6.07 -12.06
N LEU A 215 -11.76 5.41 -10.90
CA LEU A 215 -12.17 4.03 -10.72
C LEU A 215 -13.42 3.97 -9.84
N GLN A 216 -14.28 3.02 -10.11
CA GLN A 216 -15.37 2.64 -9.23
C GLN A 216 -15.39 1.12 -9.03
N ALA A 217 -15.70 0.70 -7.80
CA ALA A 217 -15.84 -0.70 -7.42
C ALA A 217 -17.15 -0.93 -6.66
N ASP A 218 -17.69 -2.14 -6.76
CA ASP A 218 -18.87 -2.60 -6.03
C ASP A 218 -18.53 -3.22 -4.65
N ASN A 219 -17.32 -3.76 -4.50
CA ASN A 219 -16.77 -4.30 -3.26
C ASN A 219 -15.32 -3.84 -3.04
N ILE A 220 -14.81 -4.07 -1.82
CA ILE A 220 -13.38 -3.87 -1.54
C ILE A 220 -12.58 -4.90 -2.33
N ALA A 221 -11.52 -4.45 -3.00
CA ALA A 221 -10.70 -5.30 -3.84
C ALA A 221 -9.23 -5.28 -3.42
N LEU A 222 -8.59 -6.46 -3.42
CA LEU A 222 -7.21 -6.62 -3.00
C LEU A 222 -6.25 -6.64 -4.20
N PHE A 223 -5.13 -5.90 -4.10
CA PHE A 223 -4.09 -5.79 -5.12
C PHE A 223 -4.57 -5.31 -6.50
N VAL A 224 -5.40 -4.26 -6.51
CA VAL A 224 -5.93 -3.62 -7.72
C VAL A 224 -4.78 -3.16 -8.61
N TRP A 225 -4.74 -3.69 -9.83
CA TRP A 225 -3.66 -3.49 -10.79
C TRP A 225 -4.16 -2.89 -12.09
N LEU A 226 -3.78 -1.64 -12.35
CA LEU A 226 -4.04 -0.95 -13.59
C LEU A 226 -2.89 -1.18 -14.58
N ASN A 227 -3.23 -1.33 -15.87
CA ASN A 227 -2.25 -1.47 -16.94
C ASN A 227 -2.66 -0.65 -18.16
N ALA A 228 -1.76 0.21 -18.64
CA ALA A 228 -1.94 1.01 -19.86
C ALA A 228 -1.36 0.35 -21.12
N HIS A 229 -0.89 -0.90 -21.01
CA HIS A 229 -0.41 -1.75 -22.08
C HIS A 229 0.58 -1.09 -23.05
N ARG A 230 0.06 -0.50 -24.14
CA ARG A 230 0.84 0.07 -25.25
C ARG A 230 1.36 1.47 -24.94
N ILE A 231 0.81 2.14 -23.93
CA ILE A 231 1.19 3.50 -23.55
C ILE A 231 2.24 3.43 -22.43
N SER A 232 3.46 3.86 -22.73
CA SER A 232 4.54 3.88 -21.75
C SER A 232 4.29 4.97 -20.71
N GLY A 233 4.35 4.59 -19.44
CA GLY A 233 4.09 5.49 -18.32
C GLY A 233 4.01 4.73 -17.00
N HIS A 234 3.57 5.42 -15.96
CA HIS A 234 3.33 4.83 -14.65
C HIS A 234 2.17 5.55 -13.95
N PHE A 235 1.54 4.87 -13.00
CA PHE A 235 0.47 5.46 -12.20
C PHE A 235 1.03 6.16 -10.94
N SER A 236 0.22 7.01 -10.31
CA SER A 236 0.55 7.60 -9.00
C SER A 236 0.59 6.53 -7.91
N ASP A 237 -0.31 5.55 -7.99
CA ASP A 237 -0.40 4.38 -7.13
C ASP A 237 -0.92 3.17 -7.93
N ASN A 238 -0.50 1.96 -7.56
CA ASN A 238 -0.92 0.72 -8.20
C ASN A 238 -0.66 -0.50 -7.29
N GLY A 239 -1.37 -1.60 -7.51
CA GLY A 239 -1.31 -2.79 -6.64
C GLY A 239 -1.88 -2.56 -5.24
N PHE A 240 -2.70 -1.51 -5.06
CA PHE A 240 -3.25 -1.12 -3.76
C PHE A 240 -4.47 -1.97 -3.38
N LEU A 241 -4.82 -1.94 -2.09
CA LEU A 241 -6.11 -2.41 -1.60
C LEU A 241 -7.12 -1.26 -1.77
N LEU A 242 -8.14 -1.46 -2.60
CA LEU A 242 -9.18 -0.46 -2.86
C LEU A 242 -10.27 -0.56 -1.79
N LYS A 243 -10.14 0.24 -0.73
CA LYS A 243 -11.09 0.25 0.40
C LYS A 243 -12.29 1.18 0.22
N ASP A 244 -12.27 2.03 -0.79
CA ASP A 244 -13.31 3.04 -1.04
C ASP A 244 -14.04 2.71 -2.34
N PRO A 245 -15.35 3.02 -2.45
CA PRO A 245 -16.14 2.69 -3.65
C PRO A 245 -15.67 3.45 -4.89
N ARG A 246 -14.97 4.58 -4.70
CA ARG A 246 -14.42 5.40 -5.77
C ARG A 246 -13.03 5.88 -5.39
N THR A 247 -12.13 5.89 -6.35
CA THR A 247 -10.81 6.49 -6.20
C THR A 247 -10.36 7.10 -7.52
N THR A 248 -9.37 8.00 -7.44
CA THR A 248 -8.73 8.58 -8.62
C THR A 248 -7.24 8.34 -8.51
N VAL A 249 -6.66 7.75 -9.55
CA VAL A 249 -5.21 7.62 -9.69
C VAL A 249 -4.74 8.41 -10.90
N GLN A 250 -3.56 9.01 -10.81
CA GLN A 250 -2.99 9.75 -11.93
C GLN A 250 -2.14 8.82 -12.79
N PHE A 251 -2.15 9.00 -14.10
CA PHE A 251 -1.25 8.34 -15.03
C PHE A 251 -0.30 9.35 -15.66
N TYR A 252 1.01 9.07 -15.58
CA TYR A 252 2.07 9.93 -16.09
C TYR A 252 2.70 9.31 -17.33
N THR A 253 2.69 10.04 -18.44
CA THR A 253 3.35 9.62 -19.68
C THR A 253 4.05 10.78 -20.36
N ARG A 254 5.12 10.48 -21.12
CA ARG A 254 5.76 11.43 -22.05
C ARG A 254 5.22 11.30 -23.47
N GLN A 255 4.40 10.28 -23.73
CA GLN A 255 3.84 10.05 -25.05
C GLN A 255 2.74 11.07 -25.35
N ASN A 256 2.61 11.43 -26.62
CA ASN A 256 1.57 12.32 -27.08
C ASN A 256 0.29 11.52 -27.37
N VAL A 257 -0.50 11.25 -26.33
CA VAL A 257 -1.77 10.51 -26.40
C VAL A 257 -2.92 11.36 -25.86
N THR A 258 -4.15 11.00 -26.25
CA THR A 258 -5.42 11.59 -25.78
C THR A 258 -6.00 10.78 -24.62
N ALA A 259 -6.98 11.34 -23.92
CA ALA A 259 -7.67 10.63 -22.83
C ALA A 259 -8.44 9.40 -23.34
N ALA A 260 -9.07 9.49 -24.52
CA ALA A 260 -9.78 8.38 -25.14
C ALA A 260 -8.84 7.23 -25.53
N GLU A 261 -7.69 7.53 -26.13
CA GLU A 261 -6.67 6.52 -26.46
C GLU A 261 -6.12 5.84 -25.19
N LEU A 262 -5.97 6.59 -24.09
CA LEU A 262 -5.59 5.99 -22.81
C LEU A 262 -6.69 5.07 -22.29
N GLU A 263 -7.93 5.54 -22.25
CA GLU A 263 -9.09 4.80 -21.77
C GLU A 263 -9.27 3.46 -22.50
N GLU A 264 -9.13 3.44 -23.83
CA GLU A 264 -9.22 2.22 -24.65
C GLU A 264 -8.14 1.17 -24.35
N THR A 265 -7.00 1.60 -23.81
CA THR A 265 -5.89 0.68 -23.49
C THR A 265 -5.89 0.22 -22.04
N LEU A 266 -6.66 0.85 -21.15
CA LEU A 266 -6.66 0.53 -19.74
C LEU A 266 -7.33 -0.81 -19.45
N THR A 267 -6.63 -1.65 -18.68
CA THR A 267 -7.23 -2.80 -18.00
C THR A 267 -7.04 -2.67 -16.50
N VAL A 268 -7.97 -3.25 -15.75
CA VAL A 268 -7.93 -3.31 -14.30
C VAL A 268 -8.12 -4.76 -13.90
N ASN A 269 -7.26 -5.24 -13.00
CA ASN A 269 -7.39 -6.56 -12.38
C ASN A 269 -7.31 -6.47 -10.87
N SER A 270 -7.86 -7.48 -10.19
CA SER A 270 -7.77 -7.67 -8.75
C SER A 270 -7.36 -9.10 -8.42
N LEU A 271 -7.09 -9.41 -7.15
CA LEU A 271 -6.75 -10.77 -6.75
C LEU A 271 -7.95 -11.72 -6.95
N GLU A 272 -9.16 -11.19 -6.75
CA GLU A 272 -10.45 -11.85 -6.85
C GLU A 272 -10.67 -12.44 -8.24
N ASP A 273 -10.18 -11.78 -9.30
CA ASP A 273 -10.23 -12.26 -10.69
C ASP A 273 -9.49 -13.59 -10.92
N PHE A 274 -8.62 -13.98 -10.00
CA PHE A 274 -7.78 -15.19 -10.09
C PHE A 274 -8.08 -16.22 -8.99
N SER A 275 -9.06 -15.96 -8.13
CA SER A 275 -9.40 -16.78 -6.96
C SER A 275 -10.32 -17.98 -7.25
N SER A 276 -10.75 -18.14 -8.51
CA SER A 276 -11.72 -19.15 -8.96
C SER A 276 -11.12 -20.27 -9.82
N VAL A 277 -9.79 -20.47 -9.78
CA VAL A 277 -9.08 -21.57 -10.48
C VAL A 277 -8.50 -22.57 -9.48
#